data_AF-A0A6C0DJP9-F1
#
_entry.id   AF-A0A6C0DJP9-F1
#
_cell.length_a   1.000
_cell.length_b   1.000
_cell.length_c   1.000
_cell.angle_alpha   90.00
_cell.angle_beta   90.00
_cell.angle_gamma   90.00
#
_symmetry.space_group_name_H-M   'P 1'
#
loop_
_entity.id
_entity.type
_entity.pdbx_description
1 polymer ?
#
loop_
_entity_poly.entity_id
_entity_poly.type
_entity_poly.pdbx_seq_one_letter_code
_entity_poly.pdbx_strand_id
1 'polypeptide(L)'
;MTDNLPEVEFIKKEDSRTFYLDKRSNYDELMETFVSLVYEDCRAITCDGDIIYNVYKKMTIRESIQEYLIRGSIVENCYSAIFVNIFQKNESSTITLYMSGEYPWFVLIRFHPDVRCVTMEYYMSKKFQDAFQPS
;
A
#
# COMPACT_ATOMS: atom_id res chain seq x y z
N MET A 1 -11.84 13.68 -11.24
CA MET A 1 -10.57 14.41 -11.07
C MET A 1 -9.51 13.34 -11.02
N THR A 2 -8.56 13.34 -11.96
CA THR A 2 -7.43 12.41 -11.92
C THR A 2 -6.47 12.92 -10.87
N ASP A 3 -6.63 12.45 -9.63
CA ASP A 3 -5.62 12.66 -8.60
C ASP A 3 -4.29 12.15 -9.15
N ASN A 4 -3.22 12.93 -9.00
CA ASN A 4 -1.89 12.75 -9.63
C ASN A 4 -1.12 11.49 -9.15
N LEU A 5 -1.80 10.36 -9.01
CA LEU A 5 -1.19 9.07 -8.75
C LEU A 5 -0.44 8.62 -10.01
N PRO A 6 0.79 8.10 -9.88
CA PRO A 6 1.47 7.50 -11.00
C PRO A 6 0.67 6.28 -11.48
N GLU A 7 0.58 6.10 -12.79
CA GLU A 7 -0.02 4.89 -13.35
C GLU A 7 0.77 3.66 -12.87
N VAL A 8 0.02 2.66 -12.42
CA VAL A 8 0.60 1.41 -11.93
C VAL A 8 0.83 0.49 -13.12
N GLU A 9 1.97 0.67 -13.79
CA GLU A 9 2.44 -0.29 -14.78
C GLU A 9 3.33 -1.34 -14.09
N PHE A 10 2.76 -2.52 -13.81
CA PHE A 10 3.48 -3.64 -13.19
C PHE A 10 4.48 -4.24 -14.19
N ILE A 11 5.78 -4.11 -13.92
CA ILE A 11 6.80 -4.77 -14.74
C ILE A 11 7.05 -6.19 -14.25
N LYS A 12 7.41 -6.29 -12.97
CA LYS A 12 8.10 -7.43 -12.42
C LYS A 12 7.78 -7.48 -10.93
N LYS A 13 7.28 -8.63 -10.52
CA LYS A 13 7.08 -8.98 -9.13
C LYS A 13 8.46 -9.32 -8.57
N GLU A 14 8.96 -8.53 -7.64
CA GLU A 14 10.27 -8.76 -7.02
C GLU A 14 10.16 -9.77 -5.88
N ASP A 15 9.10 -9.67 -5.08
CA ASP A 15 8.88 -10.54 -3.94
C ASP A 15 7.37 -10.73 -3.65
N SER A 16 7.05 -11.76 -2.88
CA SER A 16 5.71 -12.07 -2.39
C SER A 16 5.76 -12.63 -0.99
N ARG A 17 4.88 -12.14 -0.12
CA ARG A 17 4.60 -12.74 1.18
C ARG A 17 3.12 -13.09 1.28
N THR A 18 2.81 -14.19 1.97
CA THR A 18 1.43 -14.62 2.22
C THR A 18 1.25 -14.82 3.72
N PHE A 19 0.27 -14.12 4.29
CA PHE A 19 -0.09 -14.17 5.69
C PHE A 19 -1.42 -14.91 5.83
N TYR A 20 -1.41 -16.13 6.34
CA TYR A 20 -2.63 -16.86 6.67
C TYR A 20 -3.18 -16.35 8.00
N LEU A 21 -4.45 -15.90 8.02
CA LEU A 21 -5.04 -15.20 9.17
C LEU A 21 -5.66 -16.16 10.21
N ASP A 22 -5.25 -17.42 10.19
CA ASP A 22 -5.64 -18.45 11.16
C ASP A 22 -4.83 -18.35 12.47
N LYS A 23 -3.63 -17.75 12.41
CA LYS A 23 -2.75 -17.52 13.55
C LYS A 23 -2.59 -16.04 13.85
N ARG A 24 -2.70 -15.70 15.13
CA ARG A 24 -2.49 -14.33 15.62
C ARG A 24 -1.10 -13.77 15.28
N SER A 25 -0.05 -14.60 15.31
CA SER A 25 1.30 -14.17 14.96
C SER A 25 1.41 -13.63 13.53
N ASN A 26 0.73 -14.26 12.56
CA ASN A 26 0.74 -13.81 11.17
C ASN A 26 -0.02 -12.49 11.00
N TYR A 27 -1.03 -12.30 11.84
CA TYR A 27 -1.78 -11.06 11.88
C TYR A 27 -0.91 -9.91 12.41
N ASP A 28 -0.23 -10.14 13.54
CA ASP A 28 0.66 -9.15 14.15
C ASP A 28 1.80 -8.80 13.17
N GLU A 29 2.42 -9.79 12.53
CA GLU A 29 3.46 -9.60 11.51
C GLU A 29 2.96 -8.80 10.30
N LEU A 30 1.73 -9.07 9.83
CA LEU A 30 1.10 -8.30 8.74
C LEU A 30 0.94 -6.83 9.13
N MET A 31 0.43 -6.55 10.33
CA MET A 31 0.22 -5.18 10.81
C MET A 31 1.55 -4.44 10.98
N GLU A 32 2.56 -5.09 11.58
CA GLU A 32 3.90 -4.52 11.76
C GLU A 32 4.56 -4.21 10.42
N THR A 33 4.51 -5.15 9.47
CA THR A 33 5.05 -4.96 8.12
C THR A 33 4.35 -3.80 7.41
N PHE A 34 3.02 -3.74 7.49
CA PHE A 34 2.23 -2.66 6.91
C PHE A 34 2.63 -1.29 7.48
N VAL A 35 2.72 -1.19 8.81
CA VAL A 35 3.06 0.06 9.48
C VAL A 35 4.48 0.51 9.14
N SER A 36 5.46 -0.40 9.11
CA SER A 36 6.82 -0.08 8.68
C SER A 36 6.84 0.52 7.27
N LEU A 37 6.12 -0.08 6.32
CA LEU A 37 6.00 0.47 4.96
C LEU A 37 5.38 1.88 4.96
N VAL A 38 4.25 2.07 5.65
CA VAL A 38 3.57 3.37 5.70
C VAL A 38 4.45 4.45 6.37
N TYR A 39 5.22 4.05 7.38
CA TYR A 39 6.08 4.94 8.14
C TYR A 39 7.37 5.30 7.39
N GLU A 40 7.98 4.39 6.64
CA GLU A 40 9.29 4.65 6.05
C GLU A 40 9.19 5.44 4.75
N ASP A 41 8.41 4.94 3.79
CA ASP A 41 8.50 5.40 2.40
C ASP A 41 7.15 5.57 1.70
N CYS A 42 6.01 5.53 2.40
CA CYS A 42 4.73 5.63 1.71
C CYS A 42 4.36 7.07 1.32
N ARG A 43 4.07 7.25 0.03
CA ARG A 43 3.67 8.51 -0.63
C ARG A 43 2.18 8.57 -0.95
N ALA A 44 1.52 7.43 -1.13
CA ALA A 44 0.08 7.35 -1.26
C ALA A 44 -0.44 5.97 -0.88
N ILE A 45 -1.68 5.92 -0.42
CA ILE A 45 -2.40 4.68 -0.09
C ILE A 45 -3.75 4.75 -0.78
N THR A 46 -4.09 3.68 -1.48
CA THR A 46 -5.42 3.47 -2.04
C THR A 46 -6.00 2.15 -1.60
N CYS A 47 -7.31 2.05 -1.49
CA CYS A 47 -8.03 0.80 -1.24
C CYS A 47 -9.15 0.68 -2.26
N ASP A 48 -9.13 -0.38 -3.07
CA ASP A 48 -10.10 -0.62 -4.16
C ASP A 48 -10.29 0.60 -5.10
N GLY A 49 -9.22 1.39 -5.28
CA GLY A 49 -9.19 2.59 -6.10
C GLY A 49 -9.47 3.90 -5.35
N ASP A 50 -10.05 3.84 -4.15
CA ASP A 50 -10.30 5.02 -3.32
C ASP A 50 -9.01 5.50 -2.65
N ILE A 51 -8.77 6.81 -2.68
CA ILE A 51 -7.58 7.42 -2.10
C ILE A 51 -7.79 7.66 -0.61
N ILE A 52 -6.95 7.02 0.20
CA ILE A 52 -6.94 7.18 1.66
C ILE A 52 -5.94 8.27 2.07
N TYR A 53 -4.78 8.31 1.39
CA TYR A 53 -3.68 9.23 1.67
C TYR A 53 -2.93 9.51 0.37
N ASN A 54 -2.56 10.77 0.08
CA ASN A 54 -1.85 11.11 -1.16
C ASN A 54 -1.04 12.41 -1.06
N VAL A 55 0.28 12.30 -1.14
CA VAL A 55 1.21 13.44 -1.16
C VAL A 55 1.84 13.72 -2.54
N TYR A 56 1.35 13.10 -3.61
CA TYR A 56 1.74 13.44 -5.00
C TYR A 56 1.01 14.68 -5.53
N LYS A 57 -0.16 15.01 -4.98
CA LYS A 57 -0.89 16.23 -5.37
C LYS A 57 -0.19 17.47 -4.83
N LYS A 58 -0.29 18.59 -5.55
CA LYS A 58 0.14 19.89 -5.03
C LYS A 58 -0.83 20.32 -3.94
N MET A 59 -0.34 20.54 -2.74
CA MET A 59 -1.15 20.81 -1.56
C MET A 59 -0.90 22.21 -1.01
N THR A 60 -1.95 22.79 -0.46
CA THR A 60 -1.86 23.90 0.49
C THR A 60 -1.26 23.42 1.82
N ILE A 61 -0.82 24.35 2.66
CA ILE A 61 -0.31 24.02 4.01
C ILE A 61 -1.35 23.23 4.82
N ARG A 62 -2.64 23.59 4.71
CA ARG A 62 -3.72 22.90 5.42
C ARG A 62 -3.85 21.45 4.97
N GLU A 63 -3.85 21.20 3.67
CA GLU A 63 -3.94 19.84 3.12
C GLU A 63 -2.71 19.02 3.51
N SER A 64 -1.51 19.60 3.48
CA SER A 64 -0.29 18.92 3.94
C SER A 64 -0.36 18.50 5.41
N ILE A 65 -0.91 19.36 6.28
CA ILE A 65 -1.12 19.03 7.70
C ILE A 65 -2.15 17.89 7.82
N GLN A 66 -3.24 17.92 7.05
CA GLN A 66 -4.26 16.87 7.07
C GLN A 66 -3.70 15.52 6.63
N GLU A 67 -2.96 15.46 5.51
CA GLU A 67 -2.33 14.22 5.05
C GLU A 67 -1.31 13.69 6.08
N TYR A 68 -0.58 14.57 6.77
CA TYR A 68 0.33 14.17 7.84
C TYR A 68 -0.41 13.54 9.04
N LEU A 69 -1.53 14.14 9.46
CA LEU A 69 -2.38 13.59 10.52
C LEU A 69 -3.01 12.24 10.12
N ILE A 70 -3.45 12.11 8.87
CA ILE A 70 -3.97 10.85 8.32
C ILE A 70 -2.90 9.77 8.39
N ARG A 71 -1.69 10.05 7.88
CA ARG A 71 -0.57 9.10 7.94
C ARG A 71 -0.22 8.72 9.37
N GLY A 72 -0.17 9.68 10.29
CA GLY A 72 0.04 9.43 11.72
C GLY A 72 -1.01 8.48 12.29
N SER A 73 -2.29 8.72 12.01
CA SER A 73 -3.39 7.84 12.46
C SER A 73 -3.29 6.42 11.88
N ILE A 74 -2.85 6.27 10.63
CA ILE A 74 -2.64 4.95 10.01
C ILE A 74 -1.47 4.22 10.69
N VAL A 75 -0.38 4.92 11.02
CA VAL A 75 0.77 4.32 11.71
C VAL A 75 0.42 3.91 13.14
N GLU A 76 -0.32 4.75 13.88
CA GLU A 76 -0.70 4.48 15.27
C GLU A 76 -1.76 3.37 15.41
N ASN A 77 -2.70 3.28 14.46
CA ASN A 77 -3.80 2.33 14.53
C ASN A 77 -4.25 1.87 13.14
N CYS A 78 -3.36 1.21 12.41
CA CYS A 78 -3.61 0.71 11.05
C CYS A 78 -4.82 -0.23 10.98
N TYR A 79 -5.07 -1.01 12.04
CA TYR A 79 -6.21 -1.89 12.09
C TYR A 79 -7.52 -1.12 11.96
N SER A 80 -7.75 -0.15 12.85
CA SER A 80 -9.01 0.59 12.86
C SER A 80 -9.10 1.54 11.66
N ALA A 81 -7.97 2.06 11.19
CA ALA A 81 -7.92 2.99 10.07
C ALA A 81 -8.21 2.33 8.72
N ILE A 82 -7.78 1.08 8.51
CA ILE A 82 -7.82 0.42 7.20
C ILE A 82 -8.43 -0.97 7.29
N PHE A 83 -7.84 -1.86 8.10
CA PHE A 83 -8.13 -3.29 8.00
C PHE A 83 -9.48 -3.72 8.59
N VAL A 84 -10.04 -2.98 9.57
CA VAL A 84 -11.32 -3.33 10.19
C VAL A 84 -12.43 -3.41 9.16
N ASN A 85 -12.50 -2.42 8.26
CA ASN A 85 -13.52 -2.37 7.21
C ASN A 85 -13.32 -3.49 6.19
N ILE A 86 -12.07 -3.76 5.81
CA ILE A 86 -11.73 -4.81 4.84
C ILE A 86 -12.13 -6.19 5.38
N PHE A 87 -11.75 -6.50 6.62
CA PHE A 87 -12.06 -7.80 7.22
C PHE A 87 -13.54 -7.96 7.57
N GLN A 88 -14.26 -6.87 7.89
CA GLN A 88 -15.71 -6.92 8.14
C GLN A 88 -16.52 -7.12 6.86
N LYS A 89 -16.11 -6.49 5.74
CA LYS A 89 -16.77 -6.69 4.44
C LYS A 89 -16.71 -8.14 3.97
N ASN A 90 -15.64 -8.86 4.34
CA ASN A 90 -15.42 -10.25 3.94
C ASN A 90 -15.48 -10.46 2.41
N GLU A 91 -14.98 -9.47 1.67
CA GLU A 91 -14.87 -9.47 0.22
C GLU A 91 -13.39 -9.30 -0.17
N SER A 92 -13.04 -9.69 -1.38
CA SER A 92 -11.69 -9.42 -1.89
C SER A 92 -11.46 -7.92 -1.99
N SER A 93 -10.40 -7.43 -1.34
CA SER A 93 -9.98 -6.03 -1.42
C SER A 93 -8.50 -5.93 -1.72
N THR A 94 -8.12 -4.84 -2.38
CA THR A 94 -6.74 -4.52 -2.72
C THR A 94 -6.36 -3.17 -2.15
N ILE A 95 -5.41 -3.15 -1.22
CA ILE A 95 -4.69 -1.94 -0.84
C ILE A 95 -3.47 -1.80 -1.75
N THR A 96 -3.25 -0.62 -2.31
CA THR A 96 -2.02 -0.29 -3.04
C THR A 96 -1.28 0.79 -2.29
N LEU A 97 -0.05 0.47 -1.87
CA LEU A 97 0.89 1.44 -1.33
C LEU A 97 1.81 1.93 -2.45
N TYR A 98 1.92 3.25 -2.57
CA TYR A 98 2.82 3.93 -3.49
C TYR A 98 4.02 4.40 -2.69
N MET A 99 5.20 3.94 -3.04
CA MET A 99 6.36 4.11 -2.18
C MET A 99 7.40 5.04 -2.81
N SER A 100 8.10 5.81 -1.99
CA SER A 100 9.27 6.60 -2.34
C SER A 100 10.51 5.73 -2.41
N GLY A 101 11.44 6.15 -3.26
CA GLY A 101 12.73 5.53 -3.48
C GLY A 101 13.38 6.21 -4.67
N GLU A 102 14.57 5.75 -5.04
CA GLU A 102 15.19 6.12 -6.32
C GLU A 102 14.26 5.79 -7.51
N TYR A 103 13.36 4.81 -7.34
CA TYR A 103 12.38 4.36 -8.32
C TYR A 103 11.00 4.21 -7.69
N PRO A 104 9.89 4.50 -8.41
CA PRO A 104 8.55 4.19 -7.93
C PRO A 104 8.39 2.67 -7.80
N TRP A 105 8.13 2.23 -6.57
CA TRP A 105 7.75 0.86 -6.27
C TRP A 105 6.36 0.84 -5.64
N PHE A 106 5.63 -0.24 -5.88
CA PHE A 106 4.28 -0.44 -5.39
C PHE A 106 4.24 -1.68 -4.53
N VAL A 107 3.46 -1.63 -3.46
CA VAL A 107 3.11 -2.80 -2.68
C VAL A 107 1.62 -3.04 -2.83
N LEU A 108 1.26 -4.19 -3.41
CA LEU A 108 -0.13 -4.63 -3.50
C LEU A 108 -0.41 -5.59 -2.36
N ILE A 109 -1.41 -5.23 -1.55
CA ILE A 109 -1.85 -6.03 -0.42
C ILE A 109 -3.26 -6.49 -0.76
N ARG A 110 -3.42 -7.76 -1.07
CA ARG A 110 -4.70 -8.34 -1.45
C ARG A 110 -5.23 -9.24 -0.34
N PHE A 111 -6.47 -9.00 0.05
CA PHE A 111 -7.19 -9.85 0.95
C PHE A 111 -8.00 -10.89 0.17
N HIS A 112 -7.83 -12.15 0.54
CA HIS A 112 -8.51 -13.30 -0.06
C HIS A 112 -9.39 -13.96 1.00
N PRO A 113 -10.67 -13.60 1.10
CA PRO A 113 -11.55 -14.08 2.17
C PRO A 113 -11.74 -15.60 2.12
N ASP A 114 -11.83 -16.20 0.93
CA ASP A 114 -12.09 -17.64 0.74
C ASP A 114 -11.04 -18.54 1.40
N VAL A 115 -9.78 -18.12 1.34
CA VAL A 115 -8.63 -18.83 1.92
C VAL A 115 -8.11 -18.14 3.18
N ARG A 116 -8.83 -17.13 3.66
CA ARG A 116 -8.52 -16.29 4.84
C ARG A 116 -7.05 -15.90 4.90
N CYS A 117 -6.52 -15.39 3.79
CA CYS A 117 -5.13 -14.94 3.73
C CYS A 117 -5.01 -13.53 3.15
N VAL A 118 -3.86 -12.92 3.43
CA VAL A 118 -3.44 -11.66 2.80
C VAL A 118 -2.16 -11.92 2.04
N THR A 119 -2.12 -11.56 0.76
CA THR A 119 -0.89 -11.58 -0.04
C THR A 119 -0.35 -10.17 -0.15
N MET A 120 0.93 -9.99 0.13
CA MET A 120 1.66 -8.75 -0.08
C MET A 120 2.68 -8.95 -1.19
N GLU A 121 2.58 -8.18 -2.25
CA GLU A 121 3.39 -8.33 -3.46
C GLU A 121 4.08 -7.02 -3.81
N TYR A 122 5.37 -7.12 -4.11
CA TYR A 122 6.25 -5.97 -4.33
C TYR A 122 6.56 -5.83 -5.81
N TYR A 123 6.33 -4.65 -6.37
CA TYR A 123 6.47 -4.36 -7.78
C TYR A 123 7.33 -3.13 -8.03
N MET A 124 8.17 -3.18 -9.06
CA MET A 124 8.82 -2.00 -9.64
C MET A 124 8.04 -1.47 -10.86
N SER A 125 8.01 -0.14 -11.07
CA SER A 125 7.31 0.51 -12.19
C SER A 125 8.12 0.60 -13.49
N LYS A 126 7.42 0.58 -14.64
CA LYS A 126 7.88 0.42 -16.04
C LYS A 126 8.97 1.31 -16.58
N LYS A 127 9.19 2.51 -16.03
CA LYS A 127 10.18 3.46 -16.57
C LYS A 127 11.65 2.98 -16.53
N PHE A 128 11.93 1.74 -16.11
CA PHE A 128 13.28 1.26 -15.89
C PHE A 128 13.64 -0.15 -16.38
N GLN A 129 12.70 -0.97 -16.90
CA GLN A 129 13.14 -2.23 -17.53
C GLN A 129 13.97 -1.96 -18.80
N ASP A 130 13.63 -0.88 -19.52
CA ASP A 130 14.31 -0.44 -20.73
C ASP A 130 15.66 0.27 -20.48
N ALA A 131 15.94 0.70 -19.25
CA ALA A 131 17.19 1.38 -18.89
C ALA A 131 18.27 0.41 -18.35
N PHE A 132 17.92 -0.85 -18.07
CA PHE A 132 18.84 -1.88 -17.57
C PHE A 132 18.95 -3.13 -18.46
N GLN A 133 18.39 -3.12 -19.68
CA GLN A 133 18.77 -4.14 -20.67
C GLN A 133 20.20 -3.84 -21.17
N PRO A 134 21.20 -4.73 -20.93
CA PRO A 134 22.49 -4.58 -21.58
C PRO A 134 22.28 -4.78 -23.09
N SER A 135 22.70 -3.79 -23.87
CA SER A 135 22.85 -3.85 -25.33
C SER A 135 23.80 -4.97 -25.77
#